data_AF-X1EYN8-F1
#
_entry.id   AF-X1EYN8-F1
#
_cell.length_a   1.000
_cell.length_b   1.000
_cell.length_c   1.000
_cell.angle_alpha   90.00
_cell.angle_beta   90.00
_cell.angle_gamma   90.00
#
_symmetry.space_group_name_H-M   'P 1'
#
loop_
_entity.id
_entity.type
_entity.pdbx_description
1 polymer ?
#
loop_
_entity_poly.entity_id
_entity_poly.type
_entity_poly.pdbx_seq_one_letter_code
_entity_poly.pdbx_strand_id
1 'polypeptide(L)'
;GLLWLAMENGLVDSSIITDKDDNFRPSPMIAQKSQDIFKGVGYKPSQGPLLSLLGEAINKESVDIAIVGTPCQIQALRKLQNHPAFDYEAYDLVSLAIGTFCFGTYYNQLLKMVFEEFGVKSSEINKIITDKDNFKMKISSDSTVKEISLNYLYEKAIRKACFSCSDYTASFADLSIGKFGSKDGWNTLIVRTKRG
;
A
#
# COMPACT_ATOMS: atom_id res chain seq x y z
N GLY A 1 -5.54 -0.09 -12.97
CA GLY A 1 -5.39 -1.21 -13.91
C GLY A 1 -6.32 -2.32 -13.49
N LEU A 2 -5.78 -3.39 -12.89
CA LEU A 2 -6.54 -4.57 -12.46
C LEU A 2 -7.75 -4.23 -11.57
N LEU A 3 -7.54 -3.45 -10.51
CA LEU A 3 -8.62 -3.06 -9.60
C LEU A 3 -9.71 -2.22 -10.29
N TRP A 4 -9.33 -1.36 -11.23
CA TRP A 4 -10.28 -0.56 -12.00
C TRP A 4 -11.17 -1.45 -12.84
N LEU A 5 -10.58 -2.42 -13.56
CA LEU A 5 -11.32 -3.40 -14.34
C LEU A 5 -12.23 -4.26 -13.45
N ALA A 6 -11.76 -4.68 -12.27
CA ALA A 6 -12.56 -5.46 -11.34
C ALA A 6 -13.82 -4.70 -10.88
N MET A 7 -13.68 -3.40 -10.58
CA MET A 7 -14.83 -2.54 -10.22
C MET A 7 -15.77 -2.31 -11.40
N GLU A 8 -15.24 -1.97 -12.59
CA GLU A 8 -16.06 -1.69 -13.78
C GLU A 8 -16.84 -2.91 -14.28
N ASN A 9 -16.32 -4.12 -14.05
CA ASN A 9 -17.00 -5.37 -14.39
C ASN A 9 -17.87 -5.93 -13.24
N GLY A 10 -17.99 -5.20 -12.14
CA GLY A 10 -18.81 -5.62 -10.98
C GLY A 10 -18.27 -6.87 -10.26
N LEU A 11 -16.97 -7.18 -10.39
CA LEU A 11 -16.33 -8.26 -9.61
C LEU A 11 -16.10 -7.85 -8.16
N VAL A 12 -15.98 -6.53 -7.92
CA VAL A 12 -15.88 -5.91 -6.60
C VAL A 12 -16.70 -4.63 -6.60
N ASP A 13 -17.45 -4.36 -5.54
CA ASP A 13 -18.29 -3.17 -5.40
C ASP A 13 -17.54 -1.99 -4.76
N SER A 14 -16.46 -2.30 -4.06
CA SER A 14 -15.69 -1.35 -3.28
C SER A 14 -14.23 -1.78 -3.16
N SER A 15 -13.38 -0.83 -2.82
CA SER A 15 -11.99 -1.14 -2.48
C SER A 15 -11.44 -0.32 -1.34
N ILE A 16 -10.74 -0.99 -0.44
CA ILE A 16 -9.94 -0.33 0.59
C ILE A 16 -8.52 -0.14 0.04
N ILE A 17 -8.17 1.12 -0.20
CA ILE A 17 -6.88 1.55 -0.74
C ILE A 17 -6.21 2.56 0.19
N THR A 18 -4.96 2.91 -0.10
CA THR A 18 -4.21 3.92 0.65
C THR A 18 -3.94 5.15 -0.21
N ASP A 19 -4.65 6.24 0.08
CA ASP A 19 -4.32 7.58 -0.40
C ASP A 19 -3.25 8.21 0.49
N LYS A 20 -3.04 9.51 0.38
CA LYS A 20 -2.20 10.34 1.23
C LYS A 20 -3.02 11.44 1.86
N ASP A 21 -2.60 11.92 3.03
CA ASP A 21 -3.09 13.18 3.58
C ASP A 21 -2.28 14.39 3.06
N ASP A 22 -2.57 15.57 3.61
CA ASP A 22 -1.92 16.83 3.26
C ASP A 22 -0.42 16.86 3.57
N ASN A 23 0.10 15.92 4.35
CA ASN A 23 1.53 15.80 4.67
C ASN A 23 2.16 14.56 4.02
N PHE A 24 1.56 14.05 2.94
CA PHE A 24 2.01 12.86 2.22
C PHE A 24 2.05 11.59 3.09
N ARG A 25 1.35 11.57 4.24
CA ARG A 25 1.26 10.38 5.09
C ARG A 25 0.18 9.45 4.53
N PRO A 26 0.39 8.13 4.51
CA PRO A 26 -0.60 7.20 3.99
C PRO A 26 -1.89 7.28 4.80
N SER A 27 -3.00 7.54 4.11
CA SER A 27 -4.34 7.67 4.68
C SER A 27 -5.26 6.66 3.98
N PRO A 28 -5.78 5.64 4.67
CA PRO A 28 -6.66 4.67 4.05
C PRO A 28 -7.99 5.32 3.67
N MET A 29 -8.62 4.80 2.62
CA MET A 29 -9.97 5.21 2.20
C MET A 29 -10.74 4.05 1.59
N ILE A 30 -12.06 4.14 1.63
CA ILE A 30 -12.97 3.24 0.90
C ILE A 30 -13.34 3.92 -0.42
N ALA A 31 -12.99 3.30 -1.54
CA ALA A 31 -13.38 3.71 -2.88
C ALA A 31 -14.60 2.89 -3.32
N GLN A 32 -15.76 3.54 -3.46
CA GLN A 32 -16.98 2.93 -4.01
C GLN A 32 -17.19 3.27 -5.50
N LYS A 33 -16.40 4.20 -6.05
CA LYS A 33 -16.37 4.51 -7.47
C LYS A 33 -15.02 4.10 -8.05
N SER A 34 -15.03 3.49 -9.22
CA SER A 34 -13.81 3.03 -9.90
C SER A 34 -12.76 4.13 -10.11
N GLN A 35 -13.20 5.38 -10.30
CA GLN A 35 -12.33 6.54 -10.45
C GLN A 35 -11.59 6.91 -9.15
N ASP A 36 -12.18 6.64 -7.98
CA ASP A 36 -11.56 7.00 -6.71
C ASP A 36 -10.30 6.17 -6.42
N ILE A 37 -10.16 4.99 -7.02
CA ILE A 37 -8.99 4.14 -6.78
C ILE A 37 -7.68 4.79 -7.25
N PHE A 38 -7.76 5.76 -8.18
CA PHE A 38 -6.57 6.44 -8.69
C PHE A 38 -5.90 7.31 -7.64
N LYS A 39 -6.61 7.72 -6.58
CA LYS A 39 -6.03 8.36 -5.38
C LYS A 39 -5.05 7.42 -4.67
N GLY A 40 -5.29 6.12 -4.76
CA GLY A 40 -4.41 5.08 -4.23
C GLY A 40 -3.08 4.94 -4.97
N VAL A 41 -2.94 5.49 -6.17
CA VAL A 41 -1.73 5.33 -7.00
C VAL A 41 -0.53 6.01 -6.35
N GLY A 42 0.66 5.45 -6.60
CA GLY A 42 1.93 5.99 -6.13
C GLY A 42 2.41 5.35 -4.83
N TYR A 43 3.69 5.56 -4.53
CA TYR A 43 4.34 5.00 -3.36
C TYR A 43 4.20 5.93 -2.16
N LYS A 44 3.50 5.47 -1.12
CA LYS A 44 3.44 6.12 0.19
C LYS A 44 4.37 5.34 1.14
N PRO A 45 5.52 5.91 1.56
CA PRO A 45 6.61 5.14 2.17
C PRO A 45 6.41 4.80 3.65
N SER A 46 5.41 5.39 4.31
CA SER A 46 5.11 5.14 5.73
C SER A 46 4.01 4.11 5.93
N GLN A 47 3.76 3.74 7.19
CA GLN A 47 2.64 2.85 7.54
C GLN A 47 1.31 3.61 7.60
N GLY A 48 0.25 2.99 7.05
CA GLY A 48 -1.15 3.38 7.23
C GLY A 48 -2.01 2.23 7.77
N PRO A 49 -3.09 2.51 8.52
CA PRO A 49 -3.96 1.50 9.14
C PRO A 49 -5.01 0.97 8.15
N LEU A 50 -4.61 0.42 6.99
CA LEU A 50 -5.51 -0.01 5.91
C LEU A 50 -6.77 -0.78 6.38
N LEU A 51 -6.58 -1.79 7.23
CA LEU A 51 -7.67 -2.66 7.68
C LEU A 51 -8.61 -2.02 8.72
N SER A 52 -8.32 -0.81 9.22
CA SER A 52 -9.23 -0.13 10.15
C SER A 52 -10.55 0.27 9.50
N LEU A 53 -10.59 0.35 8.16
CA LEU A 53 -11.79 0.71 7.41
C LEU A 53 -12.64 -0.51 7.00
N LEU A 54 -12.22 -1.74 7.33
CA LEU A 54 -12.93 -2.93 6.91
C LEU A 54 -14.35 -2.99 7.50
N GLY A 55 -14.48 -2.74 8.80
CA GLY A 55 -15.80 -2.68 9.44
C GLY A 55 -16.68 -1.54 8.93
N GLU A 56 -16.08 -0.40 8.58
CA GLU A 56 -16.83 0.71 7.97
C GLU A 56 -17.32 0.36 6.56
N ALA A 57 -16.52 -0.33 5.75
CA ALA A 57 -16.91 -0.79 4.42
C ALA A 57 -18.10 -1.77 4.49
N ILE A 58 -18.05 -2.72 5.43
CA ILE A 58 -19.14 -3.67 5.68
C ILE A 58 -20.41 -2.94 6.13
N ASN A 59 -20.31 -1.99 7.08
CA ASN A 59 -21.45 -1.18 7.52
C ASN A 59 -22.04 -0.28 6.43
N LYS A 60 -21.29 -0.04 5.34
CA LYS A 60 -21.74 0.64 4.12
C LYS A 60 -22.32 -0.32 3.08
N GLU A 61 -22.67 -1.55 3.50
CA GLU A 61 -23.27 -2.60 2.68
C GLU A 61 -22.39 -3.06 1.52
N SER A 62 -21.06 -2.93 1.66
CA SER A 62 -20.13 -3.50 0.67
C SER A 62 -20.01 -5.00 0.86
N VAL A 63 -20.29 -5.76 -0.20
CA VAL A 63 -20.35 -7.22 -0.20
C VAL A 63 -19.25 -7.89 -1.03
N ASP A 64 -18.63 -7.16 -1.95
CA ASP A 64 -17.48 -7.64 -2.72
C ASP A 64 -16.31 -6.64 -2.62
N ILE A 65 -15.56 -6.73 -1.52
CA ILE A 65 -14.51 -5.77 -1.16
C ILE A 65 -13.15 -6.21 -1.72
N ALA A 66 -12.50 -5.32 -2.47
CA ALA A 66 -11.10 -5.45 -2.82
C ALA A 66 -10.18 -4.76 -1.80
N ILE A 67 -9.08 -5.39 -1.40
CA ILE A 67 -8.06 -4.80 -0.52
C ILE A 67 -6.73 -4.67 -1.25
N VAL A 68 -6.12 -3.48 -1.24
CA VAL A 68 -4.77 -3.26 -1.77
C VAL A 68 -3.81 -2.96 -0.62
N GLY A 69 -2.95 -3.91 -0.29
CA GLY A 69 -2.12 -3.84 0.91
C GLY A 69 -0.66 -4.27 0.72
N THR A 70 0.16 -3.92 1.69
CA THR A 70 1.52 -4.45 1.87
C THR A 70 1.47 -5.87 2.46
N PRO A 71 2.56 -6.66 2.43
CA PRO A 71 2.57 -8.05 2.87
C PRO A 71 2.02 -8.26 4.28
N CYS A 72 2.42 -7.42 5.24
CA CYS A 72 1.94 -7.52 6.62
C CYS A 72 0.45 -7.16 6.78
N GLN A 73 -0.09 -6.25 5.95
CA GLN A 73 -1.52 -5.96 5.92
C GLN A 73 -2.31 -7.13 5.33
N ILE A 74 -1.78 -7.79 4.28
CA ILE A 74 -2.40 -8.99 3.72
C ILE A 74 -2.37 -10.17 4.71
N GLN A 75 -1.27 -10.35 5.45
CA GLN A 75 -1.19 -11.35 6.53
C GLN A 75 -2.21 -11.06 7.63
N ALA A 76 -2.35 -9.80 8.04
CA ALA A 76 -3.35 -9.39 9.02
C ALA A 76 -4.78 -9.68 8.52
N LEU A 77 -5.06 -9.39 7.24
CA LEU A 77 -6.33 -9.73 6.60
C LEU A 77 -6.60 -11.24 6.66
N ARG A 78 -5.64 -12.07 6.22
CA ARG A 78 -5.82 -13.53 6.25
C ARG A 78 -5.97 -14.06 7.68
N LYS A 79 -5.30 -13.43 8.66
CA LYS A 79 -5.52 -13.76 10.07
C LYS A 79 -6.95 -13.42 10.49
N LEU A 80 -7.46 -12.23 10.17
CA LEU A 80 -8.85 -11.86 10.47
C LEU A 80 -9.85 -12.84 9.85
N GLN A 81 -9.62 -13.26 8.61
CA GLN A 81 -10.48 -14.20 7.89
C GLN A 81 -10.47 -15.63 8.44
N ASN A 82 -9.40 -16.07 9.12
CA ASN A 82 -9.23 -17.48 9.52
C ASN A 82 -9.14 -17.68 11.03
N HIS A 83 -9.24 -16.61 11.83
CA HIS A 83 -9.02 -16.72 13.26
C HIS A 83 -10.34 -17.03 13.99
N PRO A 84 -10.38 -18.09 14.82
CA PRO A 84 -11.64 -18.61 15.39
C PRO A 84 -12.37 -17.65 16.34
N ALA A 85 -11.65 -16.69 16.91
CA ALA A 85 -12.23 -15.65 17.76
C ALA A 85 -12.82 -14.44 16.99
N PHE A 86 -12.64 -14.39 15.67
CA PHE A 86 -13.21 -13.35 14.82
C PHE A 86 -14.30 -13.98 13.96
N ASP A 87 -15.55 -13.88 14.44
CA ASP A 87 -16.74 -14.14 13.63
C ASP A 87 -16.99 -12.87 12.80
N TYR A 88 -16.18 -12.70 11.76
CA TYR A 88 -16.17 -11.48 10.96
C TYR A 88 -16.55 -11.84 9.54
N GLU A 89 -17.59 -11.19 9.03
CA GLU A 89 -18.09 -11.33 7.65
C GLU A 89 -17.00 -11.05 6.60
N ALA A 90 -15.84 -10.50 6.98
CA ALA A 90 -14.69 -10.30 6.09
C ALA A 90 -14.18 -11.57 5.38
N TYR A 91 -14.44 -12.78 5.88
CA TYR A 91 -14.14 -13.99 5.10
C TYR A 91 -14.95 -14.01 3.80
N ASP A 92 -16.25 -13.75 3.91
CA ASP A 92 -17.20 -13.79 2.80
C ASP A 92 -17.13 -12.51 1.96
N LEU A 93 -17.01 -11.34 2.59
CA LEU A 93 -17.15 -10.05 1.92
C LEU A 93 -15.86 -9.53 1.27
N VAL A 94 -14.68 -10.08 1.59
CA VAL A 94 -13.43 -9.69 0.90
C VAL A 94 -13.17 -10.63 -0.26
N SER A 95 -13.58 -10.20 -1.45
CA SER A 95 -13.55 -10.99 -2.69
C SER A 95 -12.20 -10.94 -3.41
N LEU A 96 -11.36 -9.93 -3.17
CA LEU A 96 -10.05 -9.81 -3.83
C LEU A 96 -8.98 -9.14 -2.95
N ALA A 97 -7.86 -9.80 -2.72
CA ALA A 97 -6.70 -9.25 -2.02
C ALA A 97 -5.53 -9.04 -2.98
N ILE A 98 -5.16 -7.79 -3.23
CA ILE A 98 -4.01 -7.39 -4.05
C ILE A 98 -2.86 -6.97 -3.12
N GLY A 99 -1.79 -7.74 -3.12
CA GLY A 99 -0.57 -7.47 -2.38
C GLY A 99 0.45 -6.68 -3.18
N THR A 100 1.09 -5.70 -2.56
CA THR A 100 2.22 -4.96 -3.15
C THR A 100 3.54 -5.45 -2.58
N PHE A 101 4.59 -5.50 -3.40
CA PHE A 101 5.93 -5.84 -2.89
C PHE A 101 6.41 -4.75 -1.94
N CYS A 102 7.02 -5.14 -0.82
CA CYS A 102 7.41 -4.19 0.23
C CYS A 102 8.74 -4.59 0.88
N PHE A 103 9.71 -3.66 0.89
CA PHE A 103 10.99 -3.81 1.58
C PHE A 103 10.99 -3.21 2.99
N GLY A 104 9.90 -2.57 3.40
CA GLY A 104 9.80 -1.88 4.68
C GLY A 104 9.00 -0.60 4.56
N THR A 105 8.57 -0.08 5.71
CA THR A 105 7.89 1.20 5.85
C THR A 105 8.59 2.04 6.91
N TYR A 106 8.45 3.36 6.83
CA TYR A 106 9.07 4.28 7.78
C TYR A 106 8.08 4.74 8.85
N TYR A 107 8.59 5.15 10.02
CA TYR A 107 7.80 5.87 11.02
C TYR A 107 7.47 7.27 10.47
N ASN A 108 6.19 7.65 10.49
CA ASN A 108 5.75 8.95 9.96
C ASN A 108 6.54 10.14 10.54
N GLN A 109 6.78 10.15 11.85
CA GLN A 109 7.51 11.24 12.51
C GLN A 109 8.99 11.26 12.14
N LEU A 110 9.66 10.10 12.11
CA LEU A 110 11.08 10.01 11.76
C LEU A 110 11.32 10.34 10.29
N LEU A 111 10.44 9.86 9.39
CA LEU A 111 10.53 10.19 7.98
C LEU A 111 10.33 11.68 7.73
N LYS A 112 9.37 12.31 8.44
CA LYS A 112 9.18 13.76 8.39
C LYS A 112 10.44 14.51 8.82
N MET A 113 11.09 14.11 9.91
CA MET A 113 12.35 14.73 10.35
C MET A 113 13.47 14.58 9.32
N VAL A 114 13.59 13.40 8.68
CA VAL A 114 14.55 13.21 7.58
C VAL A 114 14.21 14.09 6.38
N PHE A 115 12.93 14.25 6.04
CA PHE A 115 12.54 15.18 4.96
C PHE A 115 12.92 16.62 5.30
N GLU A 116 12.65 17.09 6.50
CA GLU A 116 13.00 18.44 6.96
C GLU A 116 14.52 18.68 6.94
N GLU A 117 15.33 17.70 7.35
CA GLU A 117 16.80 17.75 7.28
C GLU A 117 17.31 17.97 5.85
N PHE A 118 16.63 17.39 4.86
CA PHE A 118 16.97 17.52 3.44
C PHE A 118 16.25 18.70 2.76
N GLY A 119 15.60 19.57 3.54
CA GLY A 119 14.88 20.75 3.06
C GLY A 119 13.60 20.41 2.27
N VAL A 120 13.00 19.25 2.54
CA VAL A 120 11.73 18.79 1.94
C VAL A 120 10.60 19.04 2.93
N LYS A 121 9.63 19.86 2.56
CA LYS A 121 8.37 20.00 3.30
C LYS A 121 7.37 18.95 2.82
N SER A 122 6.83 18.16 3.74
CA SER A 122 5.95 17.04 3.38
C SER A 122 4.67 17.47 2.65
N SER A 123 4.17 18.68 2.92
CA SER A 123 3.01 19.27 2.26
C SER A 123 3.23 19.68 0.80
N GLU A 124 4.48 19.78 0.37
CA GLU A 124 4.86 20.17 -1.00
C GLU A 124 5.23 18.94 -1.85
N ILE A 125 5.10 17.72 -1.30
CA ILE A 125 5.46 16.49 -2.00
C ILE A 125 4.33 16.10 -2.97
N ASN A 126 4.69 15.97 -4.24
CA ASN A 126 3.79 15.49 -5.29
C ASN A 126 3.95 13.99 -5.53
N LYS A 127 5.20 13.49 -5.49
CA LYS A 127 5.53 12.11 -5.85
C LYS A 127 6.78 11.63 -5.14
N ILE A 128 6.75 10.36 -4.72
CA ILE A 128 7.93 9.64 -4.24
C ILE A 128 8.11 8.41 -5.11
N ILE A 129 9.35 8.16 -5.54
CA ILE A 129 9.75 6.93 -6.21
C ILE A 129 11.06 6.39 -5.63
N THR A 130 11.26 5.08 -5.76
CA THR A 130 12.53 4.43 -5.43
C THR A 130 13.35 4.26 -6.70
N ASP A 131 14.56 4.79 -6.70
CA ASP A 131 15.61 4.52 -7.67
C ASP A 131 16.42 3.33 -7.17
N LYS A 132 16.23 2.20 -7.83
CA LYS A 132 16.80 0.92 -7.42
C LYS A 132 18.27 0.81 -7.79
N ASP A 133 18.64 1.37 -8.94
CA ASP A 133 20.00 1.27 -9.48
C ASP A 133 20.98 2.06 -8.60
N ASN A 134 20.52 3.18 -8.05
CA ASN A 134 21.33 4.05 -7.19
C ASN A 134 20.98 3.92 -5.70
N PHE A 135 20.07 3.02 -5.34
CA PHE A 135 19.61 2.78 -3.96
C PHE A 135 19.16 4.06 -3.23
N LYS A 136 18.31 4.86 -3.90
CA LYS A 136 17.83 6.17 -3.43
C LYS A 136 16.31 6.28 -3.45
N MET A 137 15.78 7.15 -2.61
CA MET A 137 14.43 7.69 -2.70
C MET A 137 14.49 9.04 -3.42
N LYS A 138 13.71 9.21 -4.49
CA LYS A 138 13.53 10.51 -5.15
C LYS A 138 12.19 11.09 -4.75
N ILE A 139 12.22 12.33 -4.30
CA ILE A 139 11.07 13.08 -3.81
C ILE A 139 10.90 14.28 -4.73
N SER A 140 9.75 14.37 -5.40
CA SER A 140 9.43 15.43 -6.35
C SER A 140 8.42 16.41 -5.74
N SER A 141 8.75 17.69 -5.79
CA SER A 141 7.82 18.82 -5.63
C SER A 141 7.67 19.56 -6.96
N ASP A 142 6.83 20.61 -7.00
CA ASP A 142 6.63 21.41 -8.22
C ASP A 142 7.93 22.06 -8.73
N SER A 143 8.87 22.37 -7.83
CA SER A 143 10.06 23.15 -8.12
C SER A 143 11.35 22.34 -8.13
N THR A 144 11.41 21.20 -7.44
CA THR A 144 12.67 20.48 -7.23
C THR A 144 12.48 18.97 -7.14
N VAL A 145 13.57 18.24 -7.44
CA VAL A 145 13.71 16.82 -7.10
C VAL A 145 14.83 16.70 -6.08
N LYS A 146 14.53 16.07 -4.95
CA LYS A 146 15.51 15.73 -3.90
C LYS A 146 15.75 14.23 -3.89
N GLU A 147 16.99 13.84 -3.63
CA GLU A 147 17.37 12.43 -3.51
C GLU A 147 17.93 12.15 -2.12
N ILE A 148 17.44 11.09 -1.48
CA ILE A 148 17.93 10.63 -0.18
C ILE A 148 18.34 9.17 -0.31
N SER A 149 19.52 8.82 0.21
CA SER A 149 19.99 7.42 0.22
C SER A 149 19.02 6.54 1.02
N LEU A 150 18.66 5.37 0.47
CA LEU A 150 17.82 4.41 1.20
C LEU A 150 18.54 3.86 2.43
N ASN A 151 19.88 3.76 2.41
CA ASN A 151 20.66 3.37 3.60
C ASN A 151 20.43 4.37 4.75
N TYR A 152 20.49 5.66 4.45
CA TYR A 152 20.24 6.71 5.46
C TYR A 152 18.81 6.63 6.00
N LEU A 153 17.83 6.49 5.11
CA LEU A 153 16.43 6.32 5.51
C LEU A 153 16.20 5.05 6.35
N TYR A 154 16.87 3.95 6.02
CA TYR A 154 16.80 2.70 6.78
C TYR A 154 17.41 2.85 8.17
N GLU A 155 18.54 3.54 8.29
CA GLU A 155 19.15 3.80 9.59
C GLU A 155 18.29 4.72 10.45
N LYS A 156 17.76 5.81 9.88
CA LYS A 156 17.12 6.88 10.66
C LYS A 156 15.63 6.68 10.91
N ALA A 157 14.89 6.08 9.99
CA ALA A 157 13.43 6.19 9.98
C ALA A 157 12.67 4.88 9.82
N ILE A 158 13.31 3.76 9.47
CA ILE A 158 12.58 2.51 9.21
C ILE A 158 11.89 1.99 10.47
N ARG A 159 10.74 1.35 10.28
CA ARG A 159 10.03 0.69 11.38
C ARG A 159 10.80 -0.55 11.81
N LYS A 160 11.13 -0.64 13.11
CA LYS A 160 11.85 -1.80 13.67
C LYS A 160 11.13 -3.12 13.41
N ALA A 161 9.79 -3.10 13.42
CA ALA A 161 8.97 -4.28 13.12
C ALA A 161 9.18 -4.83 11.70
N CYS A 162 9.64 -4.02 10.73
CA CYS A 162 9.93 -4.50 9.38
C CYS A 162 11.09 -5.50 9.35
N PHE A 163 12.03 -5.45 10.29
CA PHE A 163 13.13 -6.43 10.39
C PHE A 163 12.66 -7.83 10.80
N SER A 164 11.44 -7.97 11.34
CA SER A 164 10.84 -9.26 11.65
C SER A 164 9.93 -9.79 10.52
N CYS A 165 9.75 -9.01 9.45
CA CYS A 165 8.92 -9.41 8.31
C CYS A 165 9.72 -10.28 7.35
N SER A 166 9.27 -11.51 7.11
CA SER A 166 9.88 -12.46 6.16
C SER A 166 9.18 -12.50 4.80
N ASP A 167 8.14 -11.69 4.59
CA ASP A 167 7.33 -11.71 3.37
C ASP A 167 7.56 -10.44 2.53
N TYR A 168 8.26 -10.62 1.42
CA TYR A 168 8.56 -9.54 0.48
C TYR A 168 7.47 -9.35 -0.57
N THR A 169 6.94 -10.46 -1.10
CA THR A 169 6.08 -10.48 -2.30
C THR A 169 4.60 -10.61 -1.99
N ALA A 170 4.19 -10.33 -0.75
CA ALA A 170 2.82 -10.46 -0.27
C ALA A 170 2.27 -11.86 -0.57
N SER A 171 2.89 -12.87 0.03
CA SER A 171 2.73 -14.29 -0.32
C SER A 171 1.33 -14.85 -0.06
N PHE A 172 0.53 -14.14 0.75
CA PHE A 172 -0.84 -14.49 1.11
C PHE A 172 -1.92 -13.73 0.32
N ALA A 173 -1.53 -12.93 -0.68
CA ALA A 173 -2.47 -12.22 -1.55
C ALA A 173 -3.10 -13.16 -2.58
N ASP A 174 -4.20 -12.74 -3.21
CA ASP A 174 -4.73 -13.41 -4.41
C ASP A 174 -3.86 -13.06 -5.63
N LEU A 175 -3.50 -11.77 -5.73
CA LEU A 175 -2.58 -11.22 -6.72
C LEU A 175 -1.46 -10.45 -6.01
N SER A 176 -0.21 -10.66 -6.41
CA SER A 176 0.91 -9.86 -5.91
C SER A 176 1.57 -9.07 -7.03
N ILE A 177 1.80 -7.78 -6.81
CA ILE A 177 2.36 -6.88 -7.82
C ILE A 177 3.55 -6.09 -7.27
N GLY A 178 4.59 -5.94 -8.08
CA GLY A 178 5.72 -5.08 -7.74
C GLY A 178 6.65 -4.84 -8.91
N LYS A 179 7.58 -3.91 -8.73
CA LYS A 179 8.49 -3.50 -9.81
C LYS A 179 9.73 -4.40 -9.95
N PHE A 180 10.11 -5.15 -8.92
CA PHE A 180 11.37 -5.93 -8.96
C PHE A 180 11.24 -7.16 -9.86
N GLY A 181 12.27 -7.41 -10.66
CA GLY A 181 12.27 -8.48 -11.68
C GLY A 181 11.71 -8.05 -13.04
N SER A 182 11.22 -6.81 -13.19
CA SER A 182 10.69 -6.28 -14.45
C SER A 182 11.45 -5.03 -14.90
N LYS A 183 11.48 -4.78 -16.22
CA LYS A 183 12.03 -3.55 -16.82
C LYS A 183 11.20 -2.32 -16.43
N ASP A 184 11.78 -1.13 -16.59
CA ASP A 184 11.04 0.12 -16.40
C ASP A 184 9.78 0.18 -17.27
N GLY A 185 8.70 0.72 -16.69
CA GLY A 185 7.36 0.71 -17.29
C GLY A 185 6.58 -0.60 -17.08
N TRP A 186 7.23 -1.68 -16.64
CA TRP A 186 6.58 -2.97 -16.38
C TRP A 186 6.51 -3.28 -14.88
N ASN A 187 5.55 -4.13 -14.52
CA ASN A 187 5.44 -4.70 -13.19
C ASN A 187 5.45 -6.22 -13.29
N THR A 188 6.06 -6.86 -12.30
CA THR A 188 5.96 -8.29 -12.05
C THR A 188 4.62 -8.55 -11.38
N LEU A 189 3.82 -9.44 -11.96
CA LEU A 189 2.55 -9.92 -11.42
C LEU A 189 2.68 -11.41 -11.07
N ILE A 190 2.27 -11.79 -9.86
CA ILE A 190 2.22 -13.17 -9.40
C ILE A 190 0.76 -13.48 -9.06
N VAL A 191 0.18 -14.46 -9.75
CA VAL A 191 -1.17 -14.98 -9.47
C VAL A 191 -1.05 -16.16 -8.50
N ARG A 192 -1.84 -16.17 -7.41
CA ARG A 192 -1.67 -17.14 -6.32
C ARG A 192 -2.89 -18.01 -6.04
N THR A 193 -4.08 -17.43 -6.03
CA THR A 193 -5.32 -18.14 -5.68
C THR A 193 -6.25 -18.20 -6.88
N LYS A 194 -7.34 -18.97 -6.79
CA LYS A 194 -8.37 -19.01 -7.84
C LYS A 194 -9.12 -17.70 -8.03
N ARG A 195 -9.11 -16.82 -7.02
CA ARG A 195 -9.77 -15.50 -7.07
C ARG A 195 -8.94 -14.48 -7.87
N GLY A 196 -7.62 -14.63 -7.87
CA GLY A 196 -6.70 -13.82 -8.67
C GLY A 196 -6.54 -14.37 -10.08
#